data_AF-V4T9Q8-F1
#
_entry.id   AF-V4T9Q8-F1
#
_cell.length_a   1.000
_cell.length_b   1.000
_cell.length_c   1.000
_cell.angle_alpha   90.00
_cell.angle_beta   90.00
_cell.angle_gamma   90.00
#
_symmetry.space_group_name_H-M   'P 1'
#
loop_
_entity.id
_entity.type
_entity.pdbx_description
1 polymer ?
#
loop_
_entity_poly.entity_id
_entity_poly.type
_entity_poly.pdbx_seq_one_letter_code
_entity_poly.pdbx_strand_id
1 'polypeptide(L)'
;EIIRIKNEHPDDSQCIVNDRVKGRLKVTRAFGAGFLKKPKLNDTLLEMFRNEYIGTAPYISCTPSLCHLRLCPRDQFLVLSSDGLYQYLTNQEVVSLVESFMEKFPDGDPAQHLIEELLLHAAKRAGMDLHELLDIPQGDRRKYHDDVTVMVISLEGRIWKSSGKYL
;
A
#
# COMPACT_ATOMS: atom_id res chain seq x y z
N GLU A 1 6.99 2.06 -14.70
CA GLU A 1 7.84 2.62 -13.62
C GLU A 1 9.29 2.12 -13.64
N ILE A 2 9.58 0.81 -13.61
CA ILE A 2 10.98 0.31 -13.66
C ILE A 2 11.73 0.82 -14.91
N ILE A 3 11.11 0.70 -16.09
CA ILE A 3 11.68 1.21 -17.35
C ILE A 3 11.95 2.71 -17.28
N ARG A 4 11.06 3.48 -16.66
CA ARG A 4 11.24 4.93 -16.47
C ARG A 4 12.54 5.21 -15.70
N ILE A 5 12.74 4.54 -14.56
CA ILE A 5 13.95 4.71 -13.75
C ILE A 5 15.21 4.31 -14.52
N LYS A 6 15.19 3.17 -15.22
CA LYS A 6 16.34 2.71 -16.03
C LYS A 6 16.69 3.70 -17.15
N ASN A 7 15.70 4.32 -17.77
CA ASN A 7 15.91 5.31 -18.83
C ASN A 7 16.39 6.67 -18.28
N GLU A 8 15.95 7.05 -17.07
CA GLU A 8 16.41 8.27 -16.39
C GLU A 8 17.84 8.12 -15.85
N HIS A 9 18.31 6.89 -15.63
CA HIS A 9 19.62 6.56 -15.07
C HIS A 9 20.35 5.51 -15.94
N PRO A 10 20.66 5.81 -17.22
CA PRO A 10 21.25 4.84 -18.14
C PRO A 10 22.65 4.38 -17.71
N ASP A 11 23.36 5.22 -16.95
CA ASP A 11 24.72 4.94 -16.46
C ASP A 11 24.73 4.14 -15.15
N ASP A 12 23.55 3.85 -14.56
CA ASP A 12 23.43 3.14 -13.29
C ASP A 12 22.70 1.80 -13.48
N SER A 13 23.48 0.74 -13.71
CA SER A 13 22.97 -0.64 -13.80
C SER A 13 22.33 -1.14 -12.49
N GLN A 14 22.61 -0.48 -11.37
CA GLN A 14 22.12 -0.81 -10.03
C GLN A 14 21.01 0.15 -9.56
N CYS A 15 20.38 0.89 -10.48
CA CYS A 15 19.24 1.76 -10.14
C CYS A 15 18.05 0.98 -9.55
N ILE A 16 17.91 -0.30 -9.92
CA ILE A 16 16.93 -1.25 -9.39
C ILE A 16 17.65 -2.55 -8.98
N VAL A 17 17.54 -2.94 -7.71
CA VAL A 17 18.16 -4.14 -7.14
C VAL A 17 17.13 -4.84 -6.25
N ASN A 18 16.94 -6.15 -6.43
CA ASN A 18 15.98 -6.96 -5.67
C ASN A 18 14.58 -6.33 -5.62
N ASP A 19 14.08 -5.87 -6.77
CA ASP A 19 12.79 -5.18 -6.94
C ASP A 19 12.63 -3.90 -6.10
N ARG A 20 13.75 -3.25 -5.75
CA ARG A 20 13.78 -2.01 -4.97
C ARG A 20 14.68 -0.98 -5.64
N VAL A 21 14.28 0.29 -5.55
CA VAL A 21 15.10 1.42 -6.00
C VAL A 21 16.37 1.50 -5.15
N LYS A 22 17.53 1.39 -5.81
CA LYS A 22 18.86 1.26 -5.19
C LYS A 22 18.94 0.19 -4.09
N GLY A 23 18.10 -0.85 -4.17
CA GLY A 23 18.00 -1.88 -3.13
C GLY A 23 17.35 -1.42 -1.82
N ARG A 24 16.92 -0.16 -1.71
CA ARG A 24 16.41 0.42 -0.45
C ARG A 24 14.91 0.50 -0.39
N LEU A 25 14.25 1.00 -1.43
CA LEU A 25 12.82 1.35 -1.38
C LEU A 25 12.01 0.57 -2.41
N LYS A 26 10.93 -0.10 -1.97
CA LYS A 26 10.06 -0.89 -2.87
C LYS A 26 9.20 0.00 -3.77
N VAL A 27 8.78 1.18 -3.29
CA VAL A 27 8.00 2.14 -4.07
C VAL A 27 8.91 3.04 -4.93
N THR A 28 8.48 3.32 -6.16
CA THR A 28 9.22 4.18 -7.11
C THR A 28 8.85 5.65 -7.00
N ARG A 29 7.79 5.95 -6.24
CA ARG A 29 7.31 7.31 -5.97
C ARG A 29 6.91 7.42 -4.51
N ALA A 30 7.37 8.48 -3.84
CA ALA A 30 7.06 8.75 -2.44
C ALA A 30 7.33 10.21 -2.10
N PHE A 31 6.59 10.74 -1.12
CA PHE A 31 7.05 11.88 -0.34
C PHE A 31 8.23 11.46 0.57
N GLY A 32 9.03 12.41 1.06
CA GLY A 32 10.21 12.09 1.86
C GLY A 32 11.30 11.35 1.07
N ALA A 33 11.99 10.40 1.71
CA ALA A 33 13.07 9.58 1.12
C ALA A 33 14.13 10.41 0.35
N GLY A 34 14.56 11.52 0.97
CA GLY A 34 15.45 12.50 0.37
C GLY A 34 16.79 11.92 -0.12
N PHE A 35 17.26 10.85 0.53
CA PHE A 35 18.48 10.14 0.17
C PHE A 35 18.44 9.47 -1.21
N LEU A 36 17.26 9.30 -1.81
CA LEU A 36 17.08 8.85 -3.21
C LEU A 36 16.71 9.99 -4.15
N LYS A 37 16.69 11.24 -3.69
CA LYS A 37 16.27 12.42 -4.46
C LYS A 37 17.38 13.44 -4.66
N LYS A 38 18.28 13.59 -3.69
CA LYS A 38 19.39 14.54 -3.74
C LYS A 38 20.64 13.94 -3.08
N PRO A 39 21.83 14.00 -3.72
CA PRO A 39 23.09 13.54 -3.13
C PRO A 39 23.34 14.12 -1.73
N LYS A 40 23.14 15.43 -1.55
CA LYS A 40 23.31 16.09 -0.25
C LYS A 40 22.49 15.46 0.88
N LEU A 41 21.29 14.94 0.60
CA LEU A 41 20.44 14.27 1.60
C LEU A 41 20.83 12.80 1.80
N ASN A 42 21.50 12.19 0.82
CA ASN A 42 22.15 10.89 0.99
C ASN A 42 23.39 11.04 1.88
N ASP A 43 24.18 12.10 1.71
CA ASP A 43 25.40 12.36 2.46
C ASP A 43 25.15 12.61 3.96
N THR A 44 23.95 13.08 4.32
CA THR A 44 23.54 13.24 5.74
C THR A 44 23.31 11.91 6.45
N LEU A 45 23.22 10.79 5.73
CA LEU A 45 23.10 9.47 6.33
C LEU A 45 24.44 8.98 6.88
N LEU A 46 24.39 8.10 7.89
CA LEU A 46 25.56 7.31 8.29
C LEU A 46 26.06 6.52 7.07
N GLU A 47 27.38 6.36 6.97
CA GLU A 47 28.04 5.80 5.80
C GLU A 47 27.44 4.47 5.33
N MET A 48 27.14 3.56 6.27
CA MET A 48 26.50 2.26 5.98
C MET A 48 25.10 2.34 5.33
N PHE A 49 24.40 3.47 5.50
CA PHE A 49 23.06 3.71 4.94
C PHE A 49 23.09 4.56 3.68
N ARG A 50 24.26 5.10 3.30
CA ARG A 50 24.40 5.82 2.04
C ARG A 50 24.17 4.88 0.86
N ASN A 51 23.66 5.45 -0.20
CA ASN A 51 23.58 4.81 -1.51
C ASN A 51 24.73 5.32 -2.35
N GLU A 52 25.23 4.46 -3.23
CA GLU A 52 26.05 4.92 -4.35
C GLU A 52 25.15 5.77 -5.27
N TYR A 53 25.25 7.08 -5.11
CA TYR A 53 24.40 8.04 -5.82
C TYR A 53 25.16 8.52 -7.06
N ILE A 54 24.69 8.16 -8.25
CA ILE A 54 25.34 8.53 -9.51
C ILE A 54 24.67 9.80 -10.04
N GLY A 55 25.47 10.84 -10.28
CA GLY A 55 24.99 12.14 -10.72
C GLY A 55 24.11 12.86 -9.69
N THR A 56 23.16 13.66 -10.16
CA THR A 56 22.28 14.49 -9.31
C THR A 56 20.79 14.26 -9.55
N ALA A 57 20.45 13.42 -10.53
CA ALA A 57 19.08 13.09 -10.87
C ALA A 57 18.40 12.30 -9.73
N PRO A 58 17.11 12.54 -9.43
CA PRO A 58 16.39 11.77 -8.43
C PRO A 58 16.07 10.36 -8.94
N TYR A 59 16.26 9.33 -8.10
CA TYR A 59 15.86 7.95 -8.41
C TYR A 59 14.36 7.69 -8.17
N ILE A 60 13.73 8.49 -7.30
CA ILE A 60 12.29 8.44 -7.03
C ILE A 60 11.67 9.82 -7.18
N SER A 61 10.39 9.84 -7.57
CA SER A 61 9.62 11.09 -7.70
C SER A 61 8.58 11.23 -6.59
N CYS A 62 8.14 12.46 -6.30
CA CYS A 62 6.91 12.69 -5.53
C CYS A 62 5.74 13.15 -6.42
N THR A 63 5.94 13.20 -7.73
CA THR A 63 4.89 13.55 -8.68
C THR A 63 3.91 12.38 -8.82
N PRO A 64 2.61 12.57 -8.53
CA PRO A 64 1.64 11.49 -8.63
C PRO A 64 1.38 11.11 -10.10
N SER A 65 0.79 9.93 -10.30
CA SER A 65 0.11 9.63 -11.57
C SER A 65 -1.32 10.17 -11.48
N LEU A 66 -1.74 10.97 -12.46
CA LEU A 66 -3.08 11.53 -12.50
C LEU A 66 -3.95 10.70 -13.46
N CYS A 67 -5.11 10.26 -12.99
CA CYS A 67 -6.12 9.59 -13.79
C CYS A 67 -7.46 10.31 -13.59
N HIS A 68 -8.17 10.59 -14.69
CA HIS A 68 -9.50 11.16 -14.65
C HIS A 68 -10.50 10.11 -15.16
N LEU A 69 -11.46 9.75 -14.31
CA LEU A 69 -12.53 8.82 -14.65
C LEU A 69 -13.86 9.57 -14.68
N ARG A 70 -14.60 9.44 -15.78
CA ARG A 70 -15.97 9.94 -15.86
C ARG A 70 -16.92 8.88 -15.34
N LEU A 71 -17.63 9.20 -14.27
CA LEU A 71 -18.60 8.30 -13.67
C LEU A 71 -19.79 8.03 -14.61
N CYS A 72 -20.32 6.82 -14.51
CA CYS A 72 -21.55 6.38 -15.14
C CYS A 72 -22.52 5.82 -14.10
N PRO A 73 -23.81 5.64 -14.43
CA PRO A 73 -24.81 5.12 -13.48
C PRO A 73 -24.55 3.71 -12.94
N ARG A 74 -23.55 2.98 -13.46
CA ARG A 74 -23.16 1.64 -12.97
C ARG A 74 -22.05 1.71 -11.92
N ASP A 75 -21.40 2.86 -11.74
CA ASP A 75 -20.32 3.01 -10.77
C ASP A 75 -20.92 3.24 -9.38
N GLN A 76 -20.78 2.25 -8.49
CA GLN A 76 -21.43 2.26 -7.18
C GLN A 76 -20.52 2.82 -6.07
N PHE A 77 -19.24 2.47 -6.08
CA PHE A 77 -18.30 2.84 -5.04
C PHE A 77 -16.84 2.90 -5.54
N LEU A 78 -15.99 3.54 -4.75
CA LEU A 78 -14.54 3.58 -4.91
C LEU A 78 -13.88 3.07 -3.62
N VAL A 79 -12.95 2.12 -3.75
CA VAL A 79 -12.10 1.64 -2.65
C VAL A 79 -10.73 2.28 -2.76
N LEU A 80 -10.29 2.94 -1.68
CA LEU A 80 -8.92 3.40 -1.51
C LEU A 80 -8.29 2.63 -0.35
N SER A 81 -7.13 2.03 -0.56
CA SER A 81 -6.48 1.23 0.47
C SER A 81 -4.95 1.21 0.36
N SER A 82 -4.29 0.82 1.46
CA SER A 82 -2.86 0.51 1.45
C SER A 82 -2.60 -0.88 0.85
N ASP A 83 -1.36 -1.14 0.46
CA ASP A 83 -0.93 -2.39 -0.18
C ASP A 83 -1.10 -3.62 0.72
N GLY A 84 -1.09 -3.43 2.05
CA GLY A 84 -1.37 -4.49 3.04
C GLY A 84 -2.67 -5.25 2.75
N LEU A 85 -3.72 -4.59 2.24
CA LEU A 85 -4.97 -5.25 1.85
C LEU A 85 -4.73 -6.32 0.77
N TYR A 86 -3.94 -5.95 -0.25
CA TYR A 86 -3.75 -6.74 -1.46
C TYR A 86 -2.70 -7.85 -1.31
N GLN A 87 -2.12 -8.00 -0.12
CA GLN A 87 -1.31 -9.17 0.23
C GLN A 87 -2.17 -10.41 0.52
N TYR A 88 -3.48 -10.22 0.75
CA TYR A 88 -4.43 -11.28 1.11
C TYR A 88 -5.63 -11.34 0.17
N LEU A 89 -6.07 -10.21 -0.38
CA LEU A 89 -7.24 -10.13 -1.25
C LEU A 89 -6.87 -9.60 -2.64
N THR A 90 -7.43 -10.18 -3.68
CA THR A 90 -7.36 -9.66 -5.04
C THR A 90 -8.31 -8.48 -5.24
N ASN A 91 -8.08 -7.67 -6.27
CA ASN A 91 -9.00 -6.57 -6.62
C ASN A 91 -10.45 -7.06 -6.80
N GLN A 92 -10.63 -8.24 -7.40
CA GLN A 92 -11.96 -8.79 -7.63
C GLN A 92 -12.63 -9.24 -6.33
N GLU A 93 -11.90 -9.87 -5.42
CA GLU A 93 -12.43 -10.25 -4.10
C GLU A 93 -12.83 -9.02 -3.30
N VAL A 94 -12.00 -7.96 -3.30
CA VAL A 94 -12.33 -6.70 -2.62
C VAL A 94 -13.65 -6.11 -3.14
N VAL A 95 -13.82 -6.03 -4.47
CA VAL A 95 -15.06 -5.52 -5.07
C VAL A 95 -16.26 -6.40 -4.70
N SER A 96 -16.11 -7.73 -4.80
CA SER A 96 -17.20 -8.68 -4.54
C SER A 96 -17.64 -8.68 -3.08
N LEU A 97 -16.68 -8.54 -2.15
CA LEU A 97 -16.96 -8.43 -0.71
C LEU A 97 -17.70 -7.14 -0.38
N VAL A 98 -17.27 -6.00 -0.93
CA VAL A 98 -17.95 -4.71 -0.71
C VAL A 98 -19.35 -4.74 -1.29
N GLU A 99 -19.53 -5.20 -2.53
CA GLU A 99 -20.83 -5.31 -3.18
C GLU A 99 -21.78 -6.21 -2.38
N SER A 100 -21.37 -7.45 -2.07
CA SER A 100 -22.21 -8.37 -1.29
C SER A 100 -22.53 -7.84 0.11
N PHE A 101 -21.61 -7.10 0.74
CA PHE A 101 -21.82 -6.58 2.08
C PHE A 101 -22.79 -5.39 2.08
N MET A 102 -22.64 -4.47 1.13
CA MET A 102 -23.55 -3.32 0.99
C MET A 102 -24.99 -3.76 0.67
N GLU A 103 -25.16 -4.82 -0.11
CA GLU A 103 -26.49 -5.39 -0.39
C GLU A 103 -27.14 -6.01 0.86
N LYS A 104 -26.36 -6.75 1.66
CA LYS A 104 -26.86 -7.48 2.85
C LYS A 104 -27.02 -6.59 4.08
N PHE A 105 -26.17 -5.58 4.22
CA PHE A 105 -26.06 -4.72 5.39
C PHE A 105 -25.98 -3.23 4.97
N PRO A 106 -27.10 -2.60 4.56
CA PRO A 106 -27.10 -1.24 4.02
C PRO A 106 -26.56 -0.15 4.97
N ASP A 107 -26.61 -0.40 6.28
CA ASP A 107 -26.12 0.51 7.34
C ASP A 107 -24.80 0.04 7.97
N GLY A 108 -24.19 -1.04 7.44
CA GLY A 108 -22.91 -1.55 7.89
C GLY A 108 -21.71 -0.74 7.37
N ASP A 109 -20.53 -1.06 7.89
CA ASP A 109 -19.25 -0.50 7.42
C ASP A 109 -18.52 -1.50 6.52
N PRO A 110 -18.57 -1.33 5.17
CA PRO A 110 -17.87 -2.23 4.25
C PRO A 110 -16.34 -2.14 4.36
N ALA A 111 -15.78 -1.03 4.84
CA ALA A 111 -14.34 -0.92 5.06
C ALA A 111 -13.91 -1.79 6.25
N GLN A 112 -14.69 -1.78 7.33
CA GLN A 112 -14.48 -2.65 8.49
C GLN A 112 -14.58 -4.14 8.10
N HIS A 113 -15.58 -4.49 7.28
CA HIS A 113 -15.73 -5.86 6.78
C HIS A 113 -14.50 -6.34 5.99
N LEU A 114 -13.93 -5.50 5.12
CA LEU A 114 -12.70 -5.85 4.39
C LEU A 114 -11.50 -6.10 5.32
N ILE A 115 -11.39 -5.37 6.42
CA ILE A 115 -10.34 -5.59 7.43
C ILE A 115 -10.55 -6.94 8.12
N GLU A 116 -11.78 -7.28 8.51
CA GLU A 116 -12.11 -8.55 9.15
C GLU A 116 -11.81 -9.74 8.24
N GLU A 117 -12.20 -9.67 6.96
CA GLU A 117 -11.88 -10.68 5.96
C GLU A 117 -10.36 -10.84 5.79
N LEU A 118 -9.61 -9.73 5.72
CA LEU A 118 -8.15 -9.81 5.68
C LEU A 118 -7.57 -10.51 6.90
N LEU A 119 -8.04 -10.18 8.10
CA LEU A 119 -7.54 -10.80 9.34
C LEU A 119 -7.85 -12.29 9.40
N LEU A 120 -9.00 -12.72 8.91
CA LEU A 120 -9.34 -14.14 8.74
C LEU A 120 -8.37 -14.84 7.77
N HIS A 121 -8.05 -14.21 6.64
CA HIS A 121 -7.07 -14.75 5.68
C HIS A 121 -5.65 -14.79 6.27
N ALA A 122 -5.27 -13.77 7.05
CA ALA A 122 -3.97 -13.70 7.73
C ALA A 122 -3.84 -14.81 8.79
N ALA A 123 -4.86 -14.99 9.65
CA ALA A 123 -4.89 -16.05 10.66
C ALA A 123 -4.79 -17.43 10.01
N LYS A 124 -5.60 -17.68 8.96
CA LYS A 124 -5.57 -18.92 8.18
C LYS A 124 -4.20 -19.19 7.55
N ARG A 125 -3.56 -18.16 6.98
CA ARG A 125 -2.21 -18.28 6.39
C ARG A 125 -1.15 -18.59 7.46
N ALA A 126 -1.34 -18.07 8.66
CA ALA A 126 -0.47 -18.31 9.80
C ALA A 126 -0.75 -19.64 10.53
N GLY A 127 -1.82 -20.35 10.14
CA GLY A 127 -2.20 -21.64 10.73
C GLY A 127 -2.76 -21.51 12.15
N MET A 128 -3.43 -20.40 12.46
CA MET A 128 -4.00 -20.08 13.79
C MET A 128 -5.43 -19.53 13.65
N ASP A 129 -6.14 -19.50 14.77
CA ASP A 129 -7.48 -18.89 14.84
C ASP A 129 -7.39 -17.35 14.88
N LEU A 130 -8.49 -16.68 14.49
CA LEU A 130 -8.54 -15.21 14.48
C LEU A 130 -8.28 -14.62 15.88
N HIS A 131 -8.82 -15.24 16.93
CA HIS A 131 -8.61 -14.76 18.30
C HIS A 131 -7.13 -14.82 18.69
N GLU A 132 -6.42 -15.88 18.30
CA GLU A 132 -4.98 -16.03 18.55
C GLU A 132 -4.20 -14.94 17.82
N LEU A 133 -4.56 -14.63 16.57
CA LEU A 133 -3.94 -13.54 15.80
C LEU A 133 -4.14 -12.17 16.48
N LEU A 134 -5.35 -11.89 16.98
CA LEU A 134 -5.69 -10.62 17.63
C LEU A 134 -4.96 -10.41 18.96
N ASP A 135 -4.69 -11.51 19.68
CA ASP A 135 -3.99 -11.51 20.97
C ASP A 135 -2.47 -11.29 20.83
N ILE A 136 -1.93 -11.32 19.61
CA ILE A 136 -0.50 -11.09 19.37
C ILE A 136 -0.12 -9.66 19.78
N PRO A 137 0.96 -9.48 20.58
CA PRO A 137 1.41 -8.16 21.00
C PRO A 137 1.79 -7.25 19.82
N GLN A 138 1.57 -5.93 19.97
CA GLN A 138 1.79 -4.94 18.91
C GLN A 138 3.19 -4.97 18.23
N GLY A 139 4.23 -5.50 18.88
CA GLY A 139 5.57 -5.63 18.28
C GLY A 139 5.72 -6.82 17.31
N ASP A 140 4.89 -7.86 17.47
CA ASP A 140 5.00 -9.11 16.71
C ASP A 140 3.95 -9.24 15.61
N ARG A 141 2.88 -8.41 15.62
CA ARG A 141 1.80 -8.44 14.61
C ARG A 141 2.30 -8.30 13.17
N ARG A 142 3.36 -7.50 12.95
CA ARG A 142 3.99 -7.29 11.63
C ARG A 142 4.59 -8.55 11.01
N LYS A 143 4.75 -9.64 11.77
CA LYS A 143 5.15 -10.95 11.23
C LYS A 143 4.01 -11.63 10.47
N TYR A 144 2.77 -11.22 10.70
CA TYR A 144 1.56 -11.90 10.23
C TYR A 144 0.78 -11.10 9.20
N HIS A 145 0.71 -9.77 9.34
CA HIS A 145 0.15 -8.85 8.35
C HIS A 145 0.76 -7.45 8.47
N ASP A 146 0.68 -6.64 7.41
CA ASP A 146 1.14 -5.25 7.41
C ASP A 146 0.07 -4.30 8.00
N ASP A 147 0.41 -3.03 8.16
CA ASP A 147 -0.54 -1.98 8.51
C ASP A 147 -1.55 -1.80 7.35
N VAL A 148 -2.85 -1.87 7.66
CA VAL A 148 -3.92 -1.78 6.64
C VAL A 148 -4.81 -0.58 6.91
N THR A 149 -5.06 0.20 5.85
CA THR A 149 -6.05 1.28 5.83
C THR A 149 -6.99 1.07 4.65
N VAL A 150 -8.29 1.20 4.87
CA VAL A 150 -9.32 1.03 3.83
C VAL A 150 -10.36 2.14 3.95
N MET A 151 -10.69 2.76 2.82
CA MET A 151 -11.75 3.74 2.69
C MET A 151 -12.66 3.33 1.55
N VAL A 152 -13.97 3.26 1.83
CA VAL A 152 -14.99 2.95 0.83
C VAL A 152 -15.86 4.19 0.65
N ILE A 153 -15.86 4.73 -0.57
CA ILE A 153 -16.63 5.91 -0.94
C ILE A 153 -17.80 5.44 -1.81
N SER A 154 -19.03 5.51 -1.31
CA SER A 154 -20.21 5.32 -2.16
C SER A 154 -20.40 6.54 -3.06
N LEU A 155 -20.57 6.25 -4.35
CA LEU A 155 -20.85 7.21 -5.39
C LEU A 155 -22.35 7.53 -5.49
N GLU A 156 -23.18 6.81 -4.73
CA GLU A 156 -24.60 7.07 -4.52
C GLU A 156 -24.85 8.09 -3.38
N GLY A 157 -23.79 8.56 -2.69
CA GLY A 157 -23.86 9.66 -1.73
C GLY A 157 -23.51 9.35 -0.27
N ARG A 158 -22.85 8.21 0.03
CA ARG A 158 -22.37 7.87 1.39
C ARG A 158 -20.83 7.69 1.40
N ILE A 159 -20.13 8.05 2.47
CA ILE A 159 -18.66 7.84 2.59
C ILE A 159 -18.37 7.13 3.91
N TRP A 160 -17.65 6.00 3.86
CA TRP A 160 -17.18 5.24 5.04
C TRP A 160 -15.66 5.28 5.12
N LYS A 161 -15.14 5.42 6.34
CA LYS A 161 -13.70 5.42 6.63
C LYS A 161 -13.42 4.54 7.83
N SER A 162 -12.62 3.49 7.66
CA SER A 162 -12.09 2.71 8.77
C SER A 162 -10.56 2.67 8.72
N SER A 163 -9.94 2.75 9.89
CA SER A 163 -8.49 2.61 10.03
C SER A 163 -8.20 1.59 11.12
N GLY A 164 -7.53 0.51 10.77
CA GLY A 164 -7.04 -0.46 11.75
C GLY A 164 -5.86 0.12 12.51
N LYS A 165 -6.11 0.72 13.67
CA LYS A 165 -5.12 0.78 14.77
C LYS A 165 -5.73 0.02 15.93
N TYR A 166 -5.63 -1.30 15.89
CA TYR A 166 -6.09 -2.10 17.02
C TYR A 166 -5.12 -1.86 18.19
N LEU A 167 -5.67 -1.42 19.32
CA LEU A 167 -4.97 -1.30 20.60
C LEU A 167 -4.20 -2.60 20.93
#